data_AF-A0A3B5PQA7-F1
#
_entry.id   AF-A0A3B5PQA7-F1
#
_cell.length_a   1.000
_cell.length_b   1.000
_cell.length_c   1.000
_cell.angle_alpha   90.00
_cell.angle_beta   90.00
_cell.angle_gamma   90.00
#
_symmetry.space_group_name_H-M   'P 1'
#
loop_
_entity.id
_entity.type
_entity.pdbx_description
1 polymer ?
#
loop_
_entity_poly.entity_id
_entity_poly.type
_entity_poly.pdbx_seq_one_letter_code
_entity_poly.pdbx_strand_id
1 'polypeptide(L)'
;MASNAFDTSQVKDKRDAVNGRFAKIKSMAAGRRAKLNESHRLHQFFRDLDDEESWIKEKKLLVGSEDYGRDLTGVQNLRKKHKRLEAELAAHEPAIQSLRFSFCKASAFNSWFENAEEDLTDPVRCNSLEEIRALREAHEAFRSSLSSAQTDFNQLAELDQQIKSYQVASNPYTWFTMEALEETWRNLQKIIKERELELQKEQRRQEENDKLRQEFAQHANAFHQWLQETRTYLLDGSCMVEESGTLESQLEATKRKHQEIRAMRSQLKKIEDLGAAMEEALILDNKYTEHSTVGLAQQWDQLDQLGMRMQHNLEQQIQNQNRAVCSRVGSDLSWFCSRHFDKEKSGRLNHQEFKSCLRSLGYDLPMVEEGEPDPEFEAILDTVDPNRDGNVSLQEYMAFMISRETENVKSSEEIESAFRALSAENKPYVTKEELYQNLTKEQADYCLSHMKPYLDSKGRELPSAFDFVEFTRSLFVN
;
A
#
# COMPACT_ATOMS: atom_id res chain seq x y z
N MET A 1 -34.21 54.14 -43.32
CA MET A 1 -33.76 52.77 -42.99
C MET A 1 -32.42 52.55 -43.65
N ALA A 2 -31.32 52.83 -42.95
CA ALA A 2 -29.97 52.67 -43.48
C ALA A 2 -29.51 51.23 -43.23
N SER A 3 -29.16 50.54 -44.32
CA SER A 3 -28.71 49.15 -44.35
C SER A 3 -27.50 48.96 -43.43
N ASN A 4 -27.71 48.24 -42.33
CA ASN A 4 -26.72 47.97 -41.30
C ASN A 4 -25.48 47.26 -41.87
N ALA A 5 -24.34 47.84 -41.51
CA ALA A 5 -23.01 47.30 -41.31
C ALA A 5 -22.73 45.88 -41.85
N PHE A 6 -21.76 45.79 -42.76
CA PHE A 6 -21.04 44.55 -43.01
C PHE A 6 -20.67 43.90 -41.68
N ASP A 7 -21.19 42.70 -41.44
CA ASP A 7 -20.96 41.90 -40.24
C ASP A 7 -19.45 41.69 -40.04
N THR A 8 -18.87 42.42 -39.09
CA THR A 8 -17.42 42.53 -38.88
C THR A 8 -16.77 41.16 -38.64
N SER A 9 -17.52 40.20 -38.09
CA SER A 9 -17.08 38.81 -37.92
C SER A 9 -16.87 38.11 -39.26
N GLN A 10 -17.82 38.21 -40.19
CA GLN A 10 -17.71 37.57 -41.51
C GLN A 10 -16.57 38.16 -42.34
N VAL A 11 -16.29 39.45 -42.19
CA VAL A 11 -15.14 40.10 -42.83
C VAL A 11 -13.83 39.58 -42.25
N LYS A 12 -13.76 39.38 -40.93
CA LYS A 12 -12.59 38.83 -40.24
C LYS A 12 -12.34 37.36 -40.65
N ASP A 13 -13.38 36.53 -40.69
CA ASP A 13 -13.28 35.13 -41.09
C ASP A 13 -12.81 34.99 -42.55
N LYS A 14 -13.33 35.83 -43.45
CA LYS A 14 -12.87 35.88 -44.85
C LYS A 14 -11.42 36.32 -44.95
N ARG A 15 -11.00 37.32 -44.16
CA ARG A 15 -9.60 37.78 -44.11
C ARG A 15 -8.68 36.66 -43.63
N ASP A 16 -9.04 35.95 -42.57
CA ASP A 16 -8.21 34.89 -41.99
C ASP A 16 -8.15 33.68 -42.93
N ALA A 17 -9.24 33.34 -43.62
CA ALA A 17 -9.24 32.33 -44.67
C ALA A 17 -8.32 32.70 -45.85
N VAL A 18 -8.34 33.96 -46.29
CA VAL A 18 -7.44 34.47 -47.36
C VAL A 18 -5.99 34.44 -46.90
N ASN A 19 -5.70 34.87 -45.66
CA ASN A 19 -4.35 34.82 -45.09
C ASN A 19 -3.83 33.38 -44.96
N GLY A 20 -4.66 32.44 -44.53
CA GLY A 20 -4.31 31.03 -44.45
C GLY A 20 -3.99 30.44 -45.83
N ARG A 21 -4.79 30.77 -46.85
CA ARG A 21 -4.52 30.38 -48.25
C ARG A 21 -3.21 30.99 -48.76
N PHE A 22 -2.96 32.27 -48.46
CA PHE A 22 -1.73 32.96 -48.84
C PHE A 22 -0.49 32.34 -48.18
N ALA A 23 -0.56 32.01 -46.89
CA ALA A 23 0.50 31.32 -46.15
C ALA A 23 0.80 29.94 -46.75
N LYS A 24 -0.25 29.17 -47.10
CA LYS A 24 -0.12 27.88 -47.78
C LYS A 24 0.59 28.01 -49.13
N ILE A 25 0.22 28.99 -49.95
CA ILE A 25 0.88 29.27 -51.23
C ILE A 25 2.35 29.65 -51.01
N LYS A 26 2.66 30.48 -50.01
CA LYS A 26 4.03 30.87 -49.67
C LYS A 26 4.88 29.67 -49.25
N SER A 27 4.33 28.75 -48.46
CA SER A 27 4.98 27.48 -48.08
C SER A 27 5.24 26.59 -49.30
N MET A 28 4.23 26.41 -50.17
CA MET A 28 4.38 25.63 -51.41
C MET A 28 5.44 26.23 -52.35
N ALA A 29 5.47 27.56 -52.47
CA ALA A 29 6.48 28.27 -53.27
C ALA A 29 7.89 28.09 -52.70
N ALA A 30 8.04 28.17 -51.36
CA ALA A 30 9.31 27.89 -50.70
C ALA A 30 9.77 26.44 -50.92
N GLY A 31 8.86 25.47 -50.81
CA GLY A 31 9.15 24.06 -51.09
C GLY A 31 9.55 23.81 -52.55
N ARG A 32 8.87 24.48 -53.51
CA ARG A 32 9.27 24.43 -54.92
C ARG A 32 10.65 25.04 -55.15
N ARG A 33 10.95 26.19 -54.52
CA ARG A 33 12.27 26.83 -54.61
C ARG A 33 13.38 25.93 -54.07
N ALA A 34 13.15 25.26 -52.94
CA ALA A 34 14.11 24.30 -52.38
C ALA A 34 14.39 23.16 -53.39
N LYS A 35 13.34 22.54 -53.94
CA LYS A 35 13.48 21.48 -54.97
C LYS A 35 14.19 21.96 -56.24
N LEU A 36 13.91 23.18 -56.68
CA LEU A 36 14.60 23.77 -57.84
C LEU A 36 16.07 24.03 -57.56
N ASN A 37 16.43 24.50 -56.37
CA ASN A 37 17.83 24.68 -55.97
C ASN A 37 18.56 23.35 -55.86
N GLU A 38 17.90 22.31 -55.33
CA GLU A 38 18.41 20.93 -55.29
C GLU A 38 18.73 20.43 -56.71
N SER A 39 17.77 20.56 -57.62
CA SER A 39 17.91 20.17 -59.02
C SER A 39 18.99 21.00 -59.73
N HIS A 40 19.07 22.31 -59.45
CA HIS A 40 20.13 23.16 -59.99
C HIS A 40 21.52 22.70 -59.53
N ARG A 41 21.70 22.40 -58.24
CA ARG A 41 22.97 21.87 -57.71
C ARG A 41 23.34 20.56 -58.37
N LEU A 42 22.37 19.65 -58.54
CA LEU A 42 22.59 18.37 -59.20
C LEU A 42 23.01 18.54 -60.67
N HIS A 43 22.34 19.41 -61.42
CA HIS A 43 22.69 19.68 -62.82
C HIS A 43 24.01 20.43 -62.96
N GLN A 44 24.34 21.33 -62.03
CA GLN A 44 25.64 21.97 -61.98
C GLN A 44 26.74 20.93 -61.75
N PHE A 45 26.53 20.02 -60.80
CA PHE A 45 27.45 18.92 -60.52
C PHE A 45 27.67 18.01 -61.74
N PHE A 46 26.61 17.61 -62.45
CA PHE A 46 26.77 16.82 -63.67
C PHE A 46 27.55 17.56 -64.76
N ARG A 47 27.31 18.86 -64.92
CA ARG A 47 28.08 19.68 -65.87
C ARG A 47 29.55 19.74 -65.47
N ASP A 48 29.84 19.99 -64.20
CA ASP A 48 31.21 20.08 -63.69
C ASP A 48 31.93 18.73 -63.86
N LEU A 49 31.24 17.61 -63.64
CA LEU A 49 31.76 16.26 -63.93
C LEU A 49 32.01 16.04 -65.42
N ASP A 50 31.08 16.43 -66.30
CA ASP A 50 31.23 16.28 -67.75
C ASP A 50 32.40 17.15 -68.28
N ASP A 51 32.57 18.35 -67.73
CA ASP A 51 33.67 19.27 -68.05
C ASP A 51 35.02 18.67 -67.60
N GLU A 52 35.11 18.11 -66.39
CA GLU A 52 36.30 17.43 -65.89
C GLU A 52 36.59 16.13 -66.66
N GLU A 53 35.58 15.33 -66.97
CA GLU A 53 35.76 14.11 -67.77
C GLU A 53 36.24 14.44 -69.19
N SER A 54 35.70 15.51 -69.78
CA SER A 54 36.14 16.03 -71.07
C SER A 54 37.58 16.55 -71.02
N TRP A 55 37.94 17.26 -69.94
CA TRP A 55 39.31 17.71 -69.70
C TRP A 55 40.28 16.53 -69.58
N ILE A 56 39.95 15.51 -68.79
CA ILE A 56 40.76 14.29 -68.64
C ILE A 56 40.93 13.58 -69.99
N LYS A 57 39.85 13.42 -70.78
CA LYS A 57 39.89 12.80 -72.11
C LYS A 57 40.80 13.58 -73.07
N GLU A 58 40.68 14.91 -73.09
CA GLU A 58 41.53 15.79 -73.90
C GLU A 58 43.01 15.67 -73.50
N LYS A 59 43.33 15.78 -72.20
CA LYS A 59 44.71 15.72 -71.71
C LYS A 59 45.31 14.33 -71.92
N LYS A 60 44.54 13.25 -71.74
CA LYS A 60 45.00 11.87 -71.99
C LYS A 60 45.39 11.66 -73.45
N LEU A 61 44.64 12.23 -74.39
CA LEU A 61 44.98 12.20 -75.82
C LEU A 61 46.28 12.95 -76.11
N LEU A 62 46.50 14.11 -75.46
CA LEU A 62 47.74 14.89 -75.59
C LEU A 62 48.96 14.14 -75.04
N VAL A 63 48.83 13.44 -73.91
CA VAL A 63 49.91 12.63 -73.32
C VAL A 63 50.19 11.38 -74.16
N GLY A 64 49.16 10.77 -74.75
CA GLY A 64 49.29 9.58 -75.59
C GLY A 64 49.78 9.83 -77.03
N SER A 65 50.04 11.08 -77.41
CA SER A 65 50.53 11.45 -78.74
C SER A 65 51.98 11.01 -78.95
N GLU A 66 52.23 10.20 -80.00
CA GLU A 66 53.57 9.81 -80.46
C GLU A 66 54.22 10.84 -81.41
N ASP A 67 53.64 12.05 -81.55
CA ASP A 67 54.28 13.14 -82.30
C ASP A 67 55.47 13.71 -81.51
N TYR A 68 56.68 13.37 -81.96
CA TYR A 68 57.94 13.88 -81.41
C TYR A 68 58.47 15.13 -82.12
N GLY A 69 57.79 15.61 -83.17
CA GLY A 69 58.25 16.73 -83.99
C GLY A 69 59.21 16.30 -85.11
N ARG A 70 59.20 17.03 -86.23
CA ARG A 70 59.98 16.72 -87.44
C ARG A 70 61.27 17.55 -87.59
N ASP A 71 61.45 18.54 -86.72
CA ASP A 71 62.57 19.47 -86.69
C ASP A 71 62.83 19.96 -85.26
N LEU A 72 63.99 20.58 -85.03
CA LEU A 72 64.39 21.07 -83.70
C LEU A 72 63.37 22.06 -83.11
N THR A 73 62.80 22.93 -83.94
CA THR A 73 61.80 23.92 -83.53
C THR A 73 60.49 23.25 -83.09
N GLY A 74 60.01 22.25 -83.82
CA GLY A 74 58.84 21.45 -83.48
C GLY A 74 59.02 20.69 -82.17
N VAL A 75 60.16 20.02 -81.99
CA VAL A 75 60.53 19.33 -80.75
C VAL A 75 60.53 20.31 -79.57
N GLN A 76 61.14 21.49 -79.72
CA GLN A 76 61.18 22.51 -78.66
C GLN A 76 59.78 23.04 -78.28
N ASN A 77 58.90 23.21 -79.26
CA ASN A 77 57.51 23.63 -79.03
C ASN A 77 56.70 22.54 -78.32
N LEU A 78 56.86 21.27 -78.70
CA LEU A 78 56.24 20.13 -78.04
C LEU A 78 56.72 20.01 -76.58
N ARG A 79 58.03 20.18 -76.33
CA ARG A 79 58.59 20.22 -74.97
C ARG A 79 58.02 21.35 -74.11
N LYS A 80 57.79 22.54 -74.69
CA LYS A 80 57.12 23.66 -73.99
C LYS A 80 55.65 23.34 -73.68
N LYS A 81 54.92 22.73 -74.61
CA LYS A 81 53.52 22.29 -74.38
C LYS A 81 53.45 21.22 -73.29
N HIS A 82 54.33 20.23 -73.32
CA HIS A 82 54.41 19.19 -72.30
C HIS A 82 54.72 19.78 -70.91
N LYS A 83 55.70 20.69 -70.82
CA LYS A 83 56.03 21.38 -69.55
C LYS A 83 54.85 22.20 -69.01
N ARG A 84 54.02 22.77 -69.88
CA ARG A 84 52.79 23.47 -69.48
C ARG A 84 51.74 22.50 -68.95
N LEU A 85 51.60 21.32 -69.58
CA LEU A 85 50.71 20.27 -69.11
C LEU A 85 51.15 19.71 -67.75
N GLU A 86 52.45 19.48 -67.55
CA GLU A 86 53.01 19.08 -66.25
C GLU A 86 52.72 20.13 -65.18
N ALA A 87 52.84 21.43 -65.50
CA ALA A 87 52.52 22.51 -64.58
C ALA A 87 51.02 22.59 -64.25
N GLU A 88 50.14 22.33 -65.22
CA GLU A 88 48.70 22.23 -65.01
C GLU A 88 48.35 21.04 -64.10
N LEU A 89 48.90 19.85 -64.35
CA LEU A 89 48.71 18.68 -63.48
C LEU A 89 49.26 18.91 -62.06
N ALA A 90 50.44 19.50 -61.95
CA ALA A 90 51.05 19.83 -60.65
C ALA A 90 50.25 20.90 -59.89
N ALA A 91 49.46 21.74 -60.57
CA ALA A 91 48.57 22.70 -59.92
C ALA A 91 47.29 22.06 -59.36
N HIS A 92 46.85 20.91 -59.91
CA HIS A 92 45.69 20.16 -59.42
C HIS A 92 46.03 19.24 -58.22
N GLU A 93 47.26 18.72 -58.15
CA GLU A 93 47.71 17.82 -57.08
C GLU A 93 47.50 18.38 -55.64
N PRO A 94 47.79 19.66 -55.33
CA PRO A 94 47.53 20.23 -54.00
C PRO A 94 46.06 20.20 -53.58
N ALA A 95 45.13 20.33 -54.53
CA ALA A 95 43.69 20.29 -54.24
C ALA A 95 43.27 18.88 -53.82
N ILE A 96 43.75 17.85 -54.53
CA ILE A 96 43.51 16.44 -54.20
C ILE A 96 44.15 16.06 -52.85
N GLN A 97 45.37 16.53 -52.59
CA GLN A 97 46.04 16.31 -51.31
C GLN A 97 45.30 16.99 -50.14
N SER A 98 44.78 18.20 -50.35
CA SER A 98 43.99 18.92 -49.35
C SER A 98 42.70 18.18 -48.99
N LEU A 99 41.99 17.61 -49.97
CA LEU A 99 40.81 16.79 -49.73
C LEU A 99 41.13 15.53 -48.93
N ARG A 100 42.19 14.80 -49.32
CA ARG A 100 42.64 13.59 -48.61
C ARG A 100 43.10 13.87 -47.17
N PHE A 101 43.78 14.99 -46.96
CA PHE A 101 44.16 15.44 -45.61
C PHE A 101 42.92 15.82 -44.80
N SER A 102 41.95 16.49 -45.41
CA SER A 102 40.69 16.83 -44.76
C SER A 102 39.89 15.60 -44.34
N PHE A 103 39.93 14.52 -45.13
CA PHE A 103 39.31 13.23 -44.79
C PHE A 103 39.99 12.52 -43.61
N CYS A 104 41.22 12.89 -43.22
CA CYS A 104 41.87 12.34 -42.03
C CYS A 104 41.12 12.66 -40.72
N LYS A 105 40.19 13.63 -40.76
CA LYS A 105 39.22 13.87 -39.69
C LYS A 105 38.36 12.63 -39.35
N ALA A 106 38.28 11.65 -40.26
CA ALA A 106 37.72 10.33 -40.00
C ALA A 106 38.30 9.66 -38.74
N SER A 107 39.60 9.84 -38.47
CA SER A 107 40.22 9.27 -37.26
C SER A 107 39.66 9.88 -35.98
N ALA A 108 39.42 11.20 -35.95
CA ALA A 108 38.83 11.87 -34.79
C ALA A 108 37.37 11.44 -34.58
N PHE A 109 36.63 11.26 -35.68
CA PHE A 109 35.27 10.73 -35.63
C PHE A 109 35.24 9.29 -35.12
N ASN A 110 36.18 8.45 -35.53
CA ASN A 110 36.30 7.08 -35.02
C ASN A 110 36.59 7.04 -33.52
N SER A 111 37.51 7.87 -33.02
CA SER A 111 37.77 7.96 -31.58
C SER A 111 36.56 8.46 -30.80
N TRP A 112 35.78 9.39 -31.35
CA TRP A 112 34.52 9.80 -30.74
C TRP A 112 33.51 8.64 -30.68
N PHE A 113 33.43 7.81 -31.72
CA PHE A 113 32.59 6.62 -31.74
C PHE A 113 33.02 5.59 -30.69
N GLU A 114 34.31 5.28 -30.57
CA GLU A 114 34.82 4.31 -29.58
C GLU A 114 34.45 4.71 -28.15
N ASN A 115 34.61 6.00 -27.80
CA ASN A 115 34.19 6.51 -26.49
C ASN A 115 32.67 6.39 -26.29
N ALA A 116 31.89 6.71 -27.32
CA ALA A 116 30.44 6.59 -27.26
C ALA A 116 29.97 5.14 -27.12
N GLU A 117 30.64 4.19 -27.79
CA GLU A 117 30.38 2.77 -27.67
C GLU A 117 30.69 2.26 -26.25
N GLU A 118 31.83 2.66 -25.67
CA GLU A 118 32.19 2.35 -24.28
C GLU A 118 31.11 2.84 -23.30
N ASP A 119 30.76 4.13 -23.37
CA ASP A 119 29.76 4.74 -22.47
C ASP A 119 28.36 4.10 -22.59
N LEU A 120 27.96 3.70 -23.80
CA LEU A 120 26.62 3.17 -24.05
C LEU A 120 26.50 1.67 -23.76
N THR A 121 27.61 0.92 -23.76
CA THR A 121 27.63 -0.52 -23.49
C THR A 121 27.85 -0.85 -22.02
N ASP A 122 28.20 0.14 -21.19
CA ASP A 122 28.31 -0.01 -19.74
C ASP A 122 27.01 -0.51 -19.10
N PRO A 123 27.00 -1.59 -18.29
CA PRO A 123 25.77 -2.16 -17.74
C PRO A 123 24.95 -1.15 -16.92
N VAL A 124 23.65 -1.03 -17.21
CA VAL A 124 22.73 -0.21 -16.39
C VAL A 124 22.57 -0.85 -15.01
N ARG A 125 23.10 -0.22 -13.97
CA ARG A 125 22.88 -0.60 -12.57
C ARG A 125 22.58 0.64 -11.75
N CYS A 126 21.39 0.69 -11.17
CA CYS A 126 20.98 1.76 -10.28
C CYS A 126 20.20 1.18 -9.09
N ASN A 127 20.25 1.87 -7.96
CA ASN A 127 19.55 1.49 -6.74
C ASN A 127 18.44 2.47 -6.34
N SER A 128 18.28 3.56 -7.10
CA SER A 128 17.35 4.64 -6.82
C SER A 128 16.70 5.21 -8.08
N LEU A 129 15.53 5.85 -7.91
CA LEU A 129 14.83 6.56 -8.98
C LEU A 129 15.63 7.79 -9.46
N GLU A 130 16.40 8.39 -8.57
CA GLU A 130 17.26 9.54 -8.87
C GLU A 130 18.43 9.15 -9.79
N GLU A 131 19.08 8.03 -9.52
CA GLU A 131 20.17 7.50 -10.37
C GLU A 131 19.68 7.16 -11.78
N ILE A 132 18.55 6.47 -11.93
CA ILE A 132 18.03 6.14 -13.25
C ILE A 132 17.57 7.39 -14.02
N ARG A 133 17.04 8.40 -13.34
CA ARG A 133 16.73 9.71 -13.98
C ARG A 133 17.99 10.38 -14.49
N ALA A 134 19.06 10.43 -13.69
CA ALA A 134 20.33 11.00 -14.10
C ALA A 134 20.91 10.29 -15.34
N LEU A 135 20.86 8.95 -15.38
CA LEU A 135 21.30 8.17 -16.54
C LEU A 135 20.48 8.47 -17.81
N ARG A 136 19.16 8.63 -17.66
CA ARG A 136 18.28 9.00 -18.79
C ARG A 136 18.55 10.42 -19.29
N GLU A 137 18.76 11.37 -18.39
CA GLU A 137 19.13 12.74 -18.74
C GLU A 137 20.48 12.78 -19.48
N ALA A 138 21.47 12.01 -19.02
CA ALA A 138 22.74 11.85 -19.72
C ALA A 138 22.57 11.24 -21.11
N HIS A 139 21.72 10.21 -21.25
CA HIS A 139 21.43 9.60 -22.54
C HIS A 139 20.72 10.57 -23.50
N GLU A 140 19.77 11.39 -23.02
CA GLU A 140 19.10 12.40 -23.83
C GLU A 140 20.04 13.53 -24.27
N ALA A 141 20.96 13.93 -23.38
CA ALA A 141 22.00 14.89 -23.71
C ALA A 141 22.95 14.35 -24.81
N PHE A 142 23.33 13.07 -24.71
CA PHE A 142 24.07 12.39 -25.77
C PHE A 142 23.27 12.32 -27.08
N ARG A 143 21.97 11.98 -27.03
CA ARG A 143 21.12 11.97 -28.23
C ARG A 143 20.98 13.33 -28.90
N SER A 144 21.01 14.40 -28.12
CA SER A 144 21.01 15.77 -28.63
C SER A 144 22.30 16.09 -29.41
N SER A 145 23.45 15.56 -28.96
CA SER A 145 24.75 15.75 -29.63
C SER A 145 24.89 14.95 -30.94
N LEU A 146 24.10 13.87 -31.11
CA LEU A 146 24.09 13.07 -32.35
C LEU A 146 23.77 13.87 -33.61
N SER A 147 23.01 14.95 -33.50
CA SER A 147 22.72 15.83 -34.64
C SER A 147 23.98 16.49 -35.22
N SER A 148 24.91 16.89 -34.35
CA SER A 148 26.21 17.42 -34.75
C SER A 148 27.08 16.32 -35.36
N ALA A 149 27.16 15.17 -34.69
CA ALA A 149 27.95 14.04 -35.17
C ALA A 149 27.45 13.52 -36.54
N GLN A 150 26.12 13.48 -36.76
CA GLN A 150 25.53 13.14 -38.06
C GLN A 150 25.92 14.15 -39.15
N THR A 151 26.08 15.43 -38.80
CA THR A 151 26.53 16.45 -39.74
C THR A 151 27.99 16.22 -40.12
N ASP A 152 28.85 15.92 -39.14
CA ASP A 152 30.26 15.60 -39.38
C ASP A 152 30.41 14.32 -40.22
N PHE A 153 29.59 13.31 -39.95
CA PHE A 153 29.53 12.07 -40.74
C PHE A 153 29.15 12.34 -42.20
N ASN A 154 28.14 13.18 -42.44
CA ASN A 154 27.72 13.54 -43.80
C ASN A 154 28.80 14.33 -44.54
N GLN A 155 29.57 15.18 -43.85
CA GLN A 155 30.70 15.89 -44.44
C GLN A 155 31.83 14.93 -44.84
N LEU A 156 32.12 13.91 -44.03
CA LEU A 156 33.09 12.87 -44.39
C LEU A 156 32.62 12.07 -45.61
N ALA A 157 31.32 11.75 -45.70
CA ALA A 157 30.73 11.09 -46.87
C ALA A 157 30.88 11.92 -48.15
N GLU A 158 30.64 13.23 -48.08
CA GLU A 158 30.80 14.15 -49.21
C GLU A 158 32.27 14.26 -49.64
N LEU A 159 33.21 14.34 -48.68
CA LEU A 159 34.65 14.34 -48.96
C LEU A 159 35.09 13.04 -49.64
N ASP A 160 34.62 11.88 -49.18
CA ASP A 160 34.91 10.59 -49.80
C ASP A 160 34.36 10.51 -51.24
N GLN A 161 33.14 11.00 -51.46
CA GLN A 161 32.54 11.08 -52.79
C GLN A 161 33.36 11.96 -53.74
N GLN A 162 33.84 13.12 -53.26
CA GLN A 162 34.74 14.00 -54.02
C GLN A 162 36.09 13.33 -54.32
N ILE A 163 36.69 12.63 -53.34
CA ILE A 163 37.95 11.91 -53.56
C ILE A 163 37.77 10.80 -54.63
N LYS A 164 36.65 10.07 -54.57
CA LYS A 164 36.30 9.00 -55.53
C LYS A 164 36.05 9.54 -56.94
N SER A 165 35.49 10.75 -57.11
CA SER A 165 35.27 11.33 -58.45
C SER A 165 36.56 11.63 -59.21
N TYR A 166 37.66 11.89 -58.51
CA TYR A 166 38.98 12.07 -59.12
C TYR A 166 39.68 10.75 -59.51
N GLN A 167 39.04 9.58 -59.34
CA GLN A 167 39.60 8.24 -59.63
C GLN A 167 40.96 7.97 -58.97
N VAL A 168 41.27 8.65 -57.88
CA VAL A 168 42.56 8.51 -57.19
C VAL A 168 42.51 7.26 -56.30
N ALA A 169 43.63 6.55 -56.20
CA ALA A 169 43.77 5.38 -55.32
C ALA A 169 43.42 5.71 -53.85
N SER A 170 43.24 4.67 -53.03
CA SER A 170 42.93 4.76 -51.59
C SER A 170 43.75 5.85 -50.88
N ASN A 171 43.14 6.53 -49.91
CA ASN A 171 43.77 7.63 -49.19
C ASN A 171 45.06 7.15 -48.47
N PRO A 172 46.24 7.69 -48.78
CA PRO A 172 47.50 7.24 -48.16
C PRO A 172 47.69 7.75 -46.73
N TYR A 173 46.88 8.70 -46.26
CA TYR A 173 47.03 9.34 -44.95
C TYR A 173 46.14 8.73 -43.86
N THR A 174 45.18 7.89 -44.23
CA THR A 174 44.29 7.21 -43.29
C THR A 174 43.89 5.84 -43.84
N TRP A 175 43.84 4.85 -42.95
CA TRP A 175 43.39 3.49 -43.26
C TRP A 175 41.86 3.34 -43.13
N PHE A 176 41.18 4.34 -42.57
CA PHE A 176 39.73 4.35 -42.47
C PHE A 176 39.08 4.58 -43.83
N THR A 177 38.12 3.74 -44.17
CA THR A 177 37.29 3.88 -45.36
C THR A 177 35.89 4.36 -44.98
N MET A 178 35.19 5.00 -45.92
CA MET A 178 33.81 5.43 -45.68
C MET A 178 32.90 4.22 -45.39
N GLU A 179 33.11 3.08 -46.06
CA GLU A 179 32.31 1.86 -45.82
C GLU A 179 32.46 1.35 -44.37
N ALA A 180 33.65 1.47 -43.78
CA ALA A 180 33.88 1.05 -42.39
C ALA A 180 33.21 2.00 -41.40
N LEU A 181 33.27 3.31 -41.65
CA LEU A 181 32.58 4.32 -40.85
C LEU A 181 31.05 4.17 -40.94
N GLU A 182 30.51 3.78 -42.10
CA GLU A 182 29.08 3.48 -42.25
C GLU A 182 28.65 2.26 -41.43
N GLU A 183 29.52 1.26 -41.28
CA GLU A 183 29.25 0.11 -40.42
C GLU A 183 29.29 0.48 -38.94
N THR A 184 30.31 1.21 -38.49
CA THR A 184 30.38 1.67 -37.08
C THR A 184 29.23 2.60 -36.75
N TRP A 185 28.85 3.52 -37.65
CA TRP A 185 27.68 4.39 -37.46
C TRP A 185 26.38 3.59 -37.33
N ARG A 186 26.17 2.57 -38.17
CA ARG A 186 25.00 1.67 -38.06
C ARG A 186 24.98 0.91 -36.73
N ASN A 187 26.14 0.43 -36.28
CA ASN A 187 26.28 -0.24 -34.98
C ASN A 187 25.96 0.71 -33.82
N LEU A 188 26.46 1.95 -33.86
CA LEU A 188 26.13 2.97 -32.85
C LEU A 188 24.61 3.18 -32.74
N GLN A 189 23.94 3.34 -33.88
CA GLN A 189 22.49 3.54 -33.93
C GLN A 189 21.71 2.35 -33.36
N LYS A 190 22.27 1.13 -33.46
CA LYS A 190 21.70 -0.06 -32.82
C LYS A 190 21.91 -0.02 -31.31
N ILE A 191 23.14 0.24 -30.85
CA ILE A 191 23.50 0.34 -29.43
C ILE A 191 22.66 1.42 -28.73
N ILE A 192 22.46 2.59 -29.33
CA ILE A 192 21.62 3.65 -28.78
C ILE A 192 20.18 3.17 -28.52
N LYS A 193 19.60 2.41 -29.47
CA LYS A 193 18.24 1.88 -29.32
C LYS A 193 18.16 0.81 -28.24
N GLU A 194 19.17 -0.05 -28.15
CA GLU A 194 19.27 -1.08 -27.11
C GLU A 194 19.43 -0.44 -25.74
N ARG A 195 20.29 0.57 -25.61
CA ARG A 195 20.50 1.36 -24.39
C ARG A 195 19.23 2.04 -23.90
N GLU A 196 18.48 2.69 -24.79
CA GLU A 196 17.19 3.31 -24.46
C GLU A 196 16.20 2.27 -23.91
N LEU A 197 16.13 1.08 -24.51
CA LEU A 197 15.27 0.00 -24.04
C LEU A 197 15.68 -0.50 -22.65
N GLU A 198 16.98 -0.65 -22.40
CA GLU A 198 17.52 -1.05 -21.09
C GLU A 198 17.21 -0.03 -20.01
N LEU A 199 17.46 1.26 -20.29
CA LEU A 199 17.14 2.35 -19.37
C LEU A 199 15.63 2.40 -19.05
N GLN A 200 14.77 2.16 -20.04
CA GLN A 200 13.32 2.10 -19.80
C GLN A 200 12.89 0.90 -18.94
N LYS A 201 13.50 -0.27 -19.16
CA LYS A 201 13.21 -1.46 -18.35
C LYS A 201 13.65 -1.25 -16.90
N GLU A 202 14.85 -0.74 -16.69
CA GLU A 202 15.37 -0.48 -15.36
C GLU A 202 14.58 0.64 -14.65
N GLN A 203 14.16 1.68 -15.38
CA GLN A 203 13.26 2.70 -14.83
C GLN A 203 11.96 2.09 -14.30
N ARG A 204 11.28 1.25 -15.09
CA ARG A 204 10.05 0.59 -14.65
C ARG A 204 10.27 -0.25 -13.40
N ARG A 205 11.37 -1.01 -13.37
CA ARG A 205 11.75 -1.80 -12.20
C ARG A 205 11.93 -0.92 -10.96
N GLN A 206 12.62 0.22 -11.09
CA GLN A 206 12.81 1.14 -9.96
C GLN A 206 11.50 1.83 -9.53
N GLU A 207 10.60 2.14 -10.47
CA GLU A 207 9.27 2.69 -10.18
C GLU A 207 8.39 1.67 -9.44
N GLU A 208 8.40 0.41 -9.87
CA GLU A 208 7.72 -0.70 -9.19
C GLU A 208 8.28 -0.93 -7.78
N ASN A 209 9.61 -0.91 -7.64
CA ASN A 209 10.27 -1.04 -6.34
C ASN A 209 9.93 0.12 -5.39
N ASP A 210 9.95 1.36 -5.86
CA ASP A 210 9.57 2.53 -5.03
C ASP A 210 8.08 2.48 -4.66
N LYS A 211 7.22 2.01 -5.57
CA LYS A 211 5.80 1.79 -5.28
C LYS A 211 5.60 0.75 -4.17
N LEU A 212 6.31 -0.38 -4.22
CA LEU A 212 6.28 -1.39 -3.15
C LEU A 212 6.74 -0.79 -1.81
N ARG A 213 7.81 0.03 -1.80
CA ARG A 213 8.26 0.74 -0.60
C ARG A 213 7.16 1.65 -0.03
N GLN A 214 6.47 2.41 -0.88
CA GLN A 214 5.38 3.29 -0.45
C GLN A 214 4.18 2.51 0.09
N GLU A 215 3.73 1.46 -0.60
CA GLU A 215 2.61 0.62 -0.16
C GLU A 215 2.89 -0.05 1.18
N PHE A 216 4.09 -0.61 1.35
CA PHE A 216 4.53 -1.17 2.63
C PHE A 216 4.53 -0.11 3.72
N ALA A 217 5.16 1.06 3.47
CA ALA A 217 5.28 2.12 4.45
C ALA A 217 3.91 2.68 4.86
N GLN A 218 2.98 2.84 3.93
CA GLN A 218 1.63 3.28 4.22
C GLN A 218 0.93 2.32 5.20
N HIS A 219 0.99 1.02 4.93
CA HIS A 219 0.39 0.02 5.80
C HIS A 219 1.11 -0.11 7.14
N ALA A 220 2.45 -0.10 7.13
CA ALA A 220 3.28 -0.19 8.32
C ALA A 220 3.07 1.00 9.27
N ASN A 221 3.10 2.23 8.75
CA ASN A 221 2.92 3.45 9.55
C ASN A 221 1.50 3.53 10.13
N ALA A 222 0.47 3.22 9.33
CA ALA A 222 -0.91 3.22 9.80
C ALA A 222 -1.14 2.15 10.88
N PHE A 223 -0.60 0.95 10.68
CA PHE A 223 -0.71 -0.14 11.66
C PHE A 223 0.05 0.17 12.94
N HIS A 224 1.26 0.75 12.84
CA HIS A 224 2.02 1.20 13.99
C HIS A 224 1.26 2.26 14.81
N GLN A 225 0.70 3.27 14.14
CA GLN A 225 -0.10 4.29 14.80
C GLN A 225 -1.28 3.66 15.55
N TRP A 226 -2.03 2.77 14.90
CA TRP A 226 -3.13 2.05 15.52
C TRP A 226 -2.69 1.19 16.73
N LEU A 227 -1.53 0.54 16.64
CA LEU A 227 -0.93 -0.20 17.76
C LEU A 227 -0.65 0.72 18.96
N GLN A 228 -0.07 1.91 18.72
CA GLN A 228 0.24 2.87 19.78
C GLN A 228 -1.03 3.43 20.43
N GLU A 229 -2.03 3.80 19.62
CA GLU A 229 -3.32 4.30 20.10
C GLU A 229 -4.04 3.23 20.93
N THR A 230 -4.09 1.99 20.44
CA THR A 230 -4.75 0.88 21.13
C THR A 230 -4.01 0.50 22.43
N ARG A 231 -2.67 0.52 22.41
CA ARG A 231 -1.86 0.30 23.61
C ARG A 231 -2.10 1.38 24.65
N THR A 232 -2.17 2.65 24.22
CA THR A 232 -2.46 3.79 25.10
C THR A 232 -3.85 3.66 25.69
N TYR A 233 -4.86 3.33 24.88
CA TYR A 233 -6.23 3.10 25.34
C TYR A 233 -6.35 2.02 26.42
N LEU A 234 -5.62 0.90 26.27
CA LEU A 234 -5.60 -0.18 27.26
C LEU A 234 -4.84 0.20 28.54
N LEU A 235 -3.79 1.01 28.45
CA LEU A 235 -2.93 1.38 29.59
C LEU A 235 -3.45 2.58 30.39
N ASP A 236 -4.03 3.58 29.72
CA ASP A 236 -4.49 4.84 30.32
C ASP A 236 -5.83 4.68 31.06
N GLY A 237 -6.39 3.47 31.09
CA GLY A 237 -7.63 3.19 31.80
C GLY A 237 -8.85 3.88 31.19
N SER A 238 -8.80 4.36 29.94
CA SER A 238 -9.98 4.92 29.27
C SER A 238 -11.13 3.91 29.13
N CYS A 239 -10.79 2.62 29.05
CA CYS A 239 -11.74 1.50 29.20
C CYS A 239 -12.47 1.48 30.55
N MET A 240 -11.94 2.14 31.58
CA MET A 240 -12.50 2.19 32.95
C MET A 240 -13.39 3.41 33.21
N VAL A 241 -13.46 4.37 32.29
CA VAL A 241 -14.17 5.65 32.48
C VAL A 241 -15.49 5.72 31.68
N GLU A 242 -15.59 5.02 30.54
CA GLU A 242 -16.72 5.17 29.61
C GLU A 242 -17.90 4.22 29.85
N GLU A 243 -17.70 3.10 30.53
CA GLU A 243 -18.78 2.21 30.94
C GLU A 243 -18.83 2.14 32.47
N SER A 244 -20.04 2.16 33.03
CA SER A 244 -20.36 2.09 34.47
C SER A 244 -19.30 1.36 35.28
N GLY A 245 -18.82 1.98 36.38
CA GLY A 245 -17.65 1.59 37.17
C GLY A 245 -17.68 0.23 37.88
N THR A 246 -18.38 -0.76 37.34
CA THR A 246 -18.36 -2.16 37.77
C THR A 246 -17.26 -2.94 37.03
N LEU A 247 -16.68 -3.93 37.70
CA LEU A 247 -15.60 -4.76 37.15
C LEU A 247 -16.07 -5.59 35.95
N GLU A 248 -17.36 -5.96 35.93
CA GLU A 248 -17.99 -6.73 34.88
C GLU A 248 -18.07 -5.96 33.55
N SER A 249 -18.44 -4.67 33.60
CA SER A 249 -18.49 -3.82 32.40
C SER A 249 -17.09 -3.60 31.83
N GLN A 250 -16.11 -3.38 32.70
CA GLN A 250 -14.70 -3.24 32.32
C GLN A 250 -14.15 -4.51 31.66
N LEU A 251 -14.54 -5.69 32.15
CA LEU A 251 -14.16 -6.96 31.55
C LEU A 251 -14.75 -7.12 30.15
N GLU A 252 -16.04 -6.78 29.97
CA GLU A 252 -16.72 -6.89 28.67
C GLU A 252 -16.12 -5.92 27.64
N ALA A 253 -15.85 -4.67 28.01
CA ALA A 253 -15.17 -3.69 27.17
C ALA A 253 -13.75 -4.16 26.78
N THR A 254 -12.99 -4.70 27.74
CA THR A 254 -11.64 -5.26 27.49
C THR A 254 -11.71 -6.48 26.56
N LYS A 255 -12.74 -7.34 26.69
CA LYS A 255 -12.97 -8.48 25.80
C LYS A 255 -13.26 -8.04 24.37
N ARG A 256 -14.13 -7.05 24.17
CA ARG A 256 -14.41 -6.46 22.86
C ARG A 256 -13.15 -5.88 22.23
N LYS A 257 -12.38 -5.08 22.98
CA LYS A 257 -11.17 -4.46 22.44
C LYS A 257 -10.10 -5.49 22.06
N HIS A 258 -9.97 -6.57 22.82
CA HIS A 258 -9.07 -7.67 22.49
C HIS A 258 -9.50 -8.45 21.25
N GLN A 259 -10.81 -8.63 21.03
CA GLN A 259 -11.32 -9.22 19.79
C GLN A 259 -10.97 -8.33 18.58
N GLU A 260 -11.07 -7.01 18.71
CA GLU A 260 -10.59 -6.07 17.67
C GLU A 260 -9.10 -6.25 17.40
N ILE A 261 -8.27 -6.38 18.46
CA ILE A 261 -6.83 -6.60 18.31
C ILE A 261 -6.54 -7.86 17.50
N ARG A 262 -7.27 -8.94 17.78
CA ARG A 262 -7.15 -10.21 17.05
C ARG A 262 -7.61 -10.10 15.60
N ALA A 263 -8.68 -9.35 15.32
CA ALA A 263 -9.17 -9.14 13.96
C ALA A 263 -8.14 -8.43 13.06
N MET A 264 -7.33 -7.55 13.66
CA MET A 264 -6.26 -6.83 12.96
C MET A 264 -5.07 -7.71 12.53
N ARG A 265 -5.03 -9.01 12.91
CA ARG A 265 -4.03 -9.97 12.41
C ARG A 265 -4.02 -10.08 10.88
N SER A 266 -5.17 -9.89 10.24
CA SER A 266 -5.31 -9.87 8.78
C SER A 266 -4.53 -8.71 8.13
N GLN A 267 -4.51 -7.54 8.77
CA GLN A 267 -3.72 -6.39 8.30
C GLN A 267 -2.23 -6.64 8.50
N LEU A 268 -1.82 -7.21 9.64
CA LEU A 268 -0.44 -7.64 9.86
C LEU A 268 0.01 -8.65 8.79
N LYS A 269 -0.87 -9.60 8.41
CA LYS A 269 -0.57 -10.55 7.34
C LYS A 269 -0.30 -9.86 6.00
N LYS A 270 -1.08 -8.83 5.66
CA LYS A 270 -0.84 -8.01 4.47
C LYS A 270 0.53 -7.32 4.50
N ILE A 271 0.95 -6.81 5.67
CA ILE A 271 2.27 -6.18 5.85
C ILE A 271 3.39 -7.23 5.71
N GLU A 272 3.22 -8.43 6.28
CA GLU A 272 4.16 -9.55 6.11
C GLU A 272 4.31 -9.95 4.63
N ASP A 273 3.20 -10.05 3.88
CA ASP A 273 3.22 -10.40 2.47
C ASP A 273 3.89 -9.31 1.61
N LEU A 274 3.63 -8.03 1.90
CA LEU A 274 4.32 -6.91 1.25
C LEU A 274 5.82 -6.89 1.56
N GLY A 275 6.20 -7.18 2.82
CA GLY A 275 7.60 -7.29 3.21
C GLY A 275 8.32 -8.45 2.50
N ALA A 276 7.67 -9.60 2.36
CA ALA A 276 8.21 -10.72 1.60
C ALA A 276 8.39 -10.38 0.11
N ALA A 277 7.43 -9.67 -0.50
CA ALA A 277 7.56 -9.18 -1.87
C ALA A 277 8.72 -8.20 -2.05
N MET A 278 8.98 -7.34 -1.06
CA MET A 278 10.15 -6.45 -1.06
C MET A 278 11.47 -7.22 -0.97
N GLU A 279 11.56 -8.24 -0.10
CA GLU A 279 12.75 -9.09 0.02
C GLU A 279 13.03 -9.89 -1.27
N GLU A 280 11.99 -10.43 -1.90
CA GLU A 280 12.09 -11.13 -3.20
C GLU A 280 12.59 -10.19 -4.31
N ALA A 281 12.16 -8.92 -4.28
CA ALA A 281 12.65 -7.87 -5.18
C ALA A 281 14.04 -7.33 -4.81
N LEU A 282 14.68 -7.88 -3.76
CA LEU A 282 15.97 -7.44 -3.20
C LEU A 282 15.96 -5.99 -2.67
N ILE A 283 14.81 -5.53 -2.18
CA ILE A 283 14.63 -4.23 -1.58
C ILE A 283 14.84 -4.37 -0.07
N LEU A 284 15.97 -3.89 0.44
CA LEU A 284 16.34 -4.04 1.86
C LEU A 284 16.11 -2.77 2.68
N ASP A 285 15.91 -1.64 2.01
CA ASP A 285 15.77 -0.33 2.62
C ASP A 285 14.42 0.30 2.24
N ASN A 286 13.85 1.05 3.18
CA ASN A 286 12.64 1.82 2.94
C ASN A 286 12.77 3.24 3.53
N LYS A 287 12.85 4.24 2.66
CA LYS A 287 12.95 5.66 3.06
C LYS A 287 11.65 6.24 3.64
N TYR A 288 10.52 5.53 3.52
CA TYR A 288 9.19 6.02 3.90
C TYR A 288 8.71 5.49 5.26
N THR A 289 9.42 4.53 5.86
CA THR A 289 9.07 3.98 7.18
C THR A 289 10.32 3.47 7.89
N GLU A 290 10.36 3.66 9.20
CA GLU A 290 11.38 3.08 10.08
C GLU A 290 10.94 1.73 10.66
N HIS A 291 9.71 1.30 10.37
CA HIS A 291 9.13 0.09 10.95
C HIS A 291 9.40 -1.14 10.08
N SER A 292 9.88 -2.21 10.71
CA SER A 292 10.09 -3.51 10.07
C SER A 292 8.89 -4.44 10.30
N THR A 293 8.70 -5.40 9.38
CA THR A 293 7.69 -6.48 9.51
C THR A 293 7.79 -7.19 10.86
N VAL A 294 8.99 -7.62 11.21
CA VAL A 294 9.29 -8.33 12.46
C VAL A 294 9.01 -7.45 13.68
N GLY A 295 9.38 -6.16 13.61
CA GLY A 295 9.13 -5.20 14.70
C GLY A 295 7.64 -4.98 14.95
N LEU A 296 6.84 -4.83 13.89
CA LEU A 296 5.39 -4.66 14.02
C LEU A 296 4.68 -5.93 14.50
N ALA A 297 5.11 -7.10 14.04
CA ALA A 297 4.58 -8.38 14.51
C ALA A 297 4.83 -8.55 16.02
N GLN A 298 6.05 -8.24 16.49
CA GLN A 298 6.38 -8.31 17.91
C GLN A 298 5.55 -7.32 18.74
N GLN A 299 5.35 -6.09 18.26
CA GLN A 299 4.51 -5.10 18.94
C GLN A 299 3.04 -5.55 19.04
N TRP A 300 2.51 -6.17 17.98
CA TRP A 300 1.16 -6.74 17.98
C TRP A 300 1.04 -7.92 18.95
N ASP A 301 1.99 -8.85 18.96
CA ASP A 301 2.01 -9.98 19.90
C ASP A 301 2.05 -9.50 21.36
N GLN A 302 2.85 -8.47 21.65
CA GLN A 302 2.88 -7.84 22.98
C GLN A 302 1.53 -7.25 23.38
N LEU A 303 0.81 -6.66 22.42
CA LEU A 303 -0.49 -6.05 22.64
C LEU A 303 -1.60 -7.11 22.85
N ASP A 304 -1.61 -8.20 22.07
CA ASP A 304 -2.52 -9.34 22.28
C ASP A 304 -2.27 -9.98 23.66
N GLN A 305 -1.01 -10.20 24.04
CA GLN A 305 -0.68 -10.69 25.38
C GLN A 305 -1.08 -9.73 26.50
N LEU A 306 -1.03 -8.41 26.27
CA LEU A 306 -1.52 -7.43 27.23
C LEU A 306 -3.03 -7.55 27.42
N GLY A 307 -3.80 -7.58 26.32
CA GLY A 307 -5.25 -7.73 26.36
C GLY A 307 -5.68 -9.02 27.07
N MET A 308 -5.01 -10.14 26.80
CA MET A 308 -5.27 -11.42 27.48
C MET A 308 -4.98 -11.36 28.98
N ARG A 309 -3.86 -10.74 29.38
CA ARG A 309 -3.51 -10.59 30.81
C ARG A 309 -4.48 -9.67 31.55
N MET A 310 -4.94 -8.59 30.92
CA MET A 310 -5.93 -7.68 31.51
C MET A 310 -7.27 -8.38 31.74
N GLN A 311 -7.76 -9.15 30.77
CA GLN A 311 -8.98 -9.96 30.94
C GLN A 311 -8.84 -10.94 32.10
N HIS A 312 -7.74 -11.70 32.13
CA HIS A 312 -7.50 -12.66 33.19
C HIS A 312 -7.42 -11.99 34.57
N ASN A 313 -6.81 -10.81 34.67
CA ASN A 313 -6.73 -10.07 35.92
C ASN A 313 -8.11 -9.59 36.40
N LEU A 314 -8.93 -9.03 35.50
CA LEU A 314 -10.30 -8.61 35.82
C LEU A 314 -11.18 -9.80 36.22
N GLU A 315 -11.09 -10.92 35.51
CA GLU A 315 -11.80 -12.17 35.85
C GLU A 315 -11.42 -12.68 37.24
N GLN A 316 -10.12 -12.67 37.59
CA GLN A 316 -9.68 -13.04 38.94
C GLN A 316 -10.19 -12.08 40.01
N GLN A 317 -10.24 -10.76 39.73
CA GLN A 317 -10.78 -9.78 40.68
C GLN A 317 -12.27 -10.02 40.94
N ILE A 318 -13.07 -10.24 39.89
CA ILE A 318 -14.50 -10.57 40.00
C ILE A 318 -14.68 -11.88 40.78
N GLN A 319 -13.89 -12.90 40.48
CA GLN A 319 -13.95 -14.18 41.19
C GLN A 319 -13.62 -14.03 42.68
N ASN A 320 -12.62 -13.22 43.02
CA ASN A 320 -12.25 -12.93 44.41
C ASN A 320 -13.32 -12.11 45.14
N GLN A 321 -13.94 -11.13 44.47
CA GLN A 321 -15.05 -10.35 45.01
C GLN A 321 -16.27 -11.24 45.28
N ASN A 322 -16.66 -12.07 44.31
CA ASN A 322 -17.76 -13.02 44.47
C ASN A 322 -17.47 -14.03 45.57
N ARG A 323 -16.24 -14.54 45.68
CA ARG A 323 -15.82 -15.42 46.77
C ARG A 323 -15.88 -14.73 48.13
N ALA A 324 -15.51 -13.46 48.21
CA ALA A 324 -15.58 -12.67 49.45
C ALA A 324 -17.04 -12.43 49.88
N VAL A 325 -17.94 -12.09 48.96
CA VAL A 325 -19.38 -11.97 49.22
C VAL A 325 -19.96 -13.31 49.68
N CYS A 326 -19.66 -14.40 48.95
CA CYS A 326 -20.08 -15.75 49.33
C CYS A 326 -19.54 -16.18 50.70
N SER A 327 -18.33 -15.77 51.08
CA SER A 327 -17.78 -16.06 52.40
C SER A 327 -18.50 -15.30 53.52
N ARG A 328 -18.99 -14.09 53.25
CA ARG A 328 -19.73 -13.26 54.23
C ARG A 328 -21.14 -13.81 54.44
N VAL A 329 -21.89 -14.03 53.36
CA VAL A 329 -23.22 -14.70 53.39
C VAL A 329 -23.10 -16.10 53.99
N GLY A 330 -22.08 -16.84 53.59
CA GLY A 330 -21.79 -18.17 54.09
C GLY A 330 -21.49 -18.23 55.59
N SER A 331 -20.83 -17.21 56.15
CA SER A 331 -20.55 -17.13 57.59
C SER A 331 -21.83 -16.88 58.39
N ASP A 332 -22.72 -16.01 57.90
CA ASP A 332 -24.02 -15.73 58.54
C ASP A 332 -24.96 -16.95 58.46
N LEU A 333 -24.95 -17.67 57.33
CA LEU A 333 -25.72 -18.89 57.15
C LEU A 333 -25.17 -20.06 57.97
N SER A 334 -23.84 -20.20 58.07
CA SER A 334 -23.18 -21.18 58.93
C SER A 334 -23.50 -20.93 60.41
N TRP A 335 -23.51 -19.66 60.83
CA TRP A 335 -23.94 -19.26 62.17
C TRP A 335 -25.42 -19.58 62.42
N PHE A 336 -26.30 -19.30 61.46
CA PHE A 336 -27.72 -19.63 61.53
C PHE A 336 -27.96 -21.14 61.69
N CYS A 337 -27.29 -21.96 60.87
CA CYS A 337 -27.44 -23.42 60.90
C CYS A 337 -26.88 -24.04 62.19
N SER A 338 -25.71 -23.56 62.64
CA SER A 338 -25.08 -24.01 63.89
C SER A 338 -25.93 -23.67 65.13
N ARG A 339 -26.66 -22.55 65.10
CA ARG A 339 -27.48 -22.10 66.23
C ARG A 339 -28.82 -22.82 66.33
N HIS A 340 -29.46 -23.08 65.18
CA HIS A 340 -30.85 -23.54 65.15
C HIS A 340 -31.00 -25.05 64.92
N PHE A 341 -30.03 -25.70 64.27
CA PHE A 341 -30.16 -27.09 63.83
C PHE A 341 -29.08 -28.03 64.38
N ASP A 342 -27.83 -27.59 64.50
CA ASP A 342 -26.74 -28.39 65.10
C ASP A 342 -26.79 -28.36 66.65
N LYS A 343 -27.72 -29.14 67.24
CA LYS A 343 -27.94 -29.20 68.69
C LYS A 343 -26.73 -29.74 69.46
N GLU A 344 -25.93 -30.59 68.82
CA GLU A 344 -24.76 -31.23 69.42
C GLU A 344 -23.47 -30.41 69.25
N LYS A 345 -23.50 -29.31 68.48
CA LYS A 345 -22.33 -28.50 68.10
C LYS A 345 -21.23 -29.34 67.46
N SER A 346 -21.64 -30.35 66.71
CA SER A 346 -20.74 -31.30 66.08
C SER A 346 -20.04 -30.72 64.84
N GLY A 347 -20.56 -29.60 64.31
CA GLY A 347 -20.12 -29.00 63.05
C GLY A 347 -20.63 -29.76 61.81
N ARG A 348 -21.54 -30.72 62.00
CA ARG A 348 -22.14 -31.57 60.97
C ARG A 348 -23.65 -31.66 61.21
N LEU A 349 -24.43 -31.68 60.14
CA LEU A 349 -25.88 -31.89 60.21
C LEU A 349 -26.20 -33.30 59.72
N ASN A 350 -26.89 -34.09 60.53
CA ASN A 350 -27.41 -35.36 60.03
C ASN A 350 -28.52 -35.11 58.99
N HIS A 351 -28.88 -36.13 58.20
CA HIS A 351 -29.87 -35.96 57.12
C HIS A 351 -31.23 -35.43 57.61
N GLN A 352 -31.66 -35.75 58.84
CA GLN A 352 -32.93 -35.25 59.40
C GLN A 352 -32.83 -33.76 59.82
N GLU A 353 -31.73 -33.36 60.43
CA GLU A 353 -31.43 -31.97 60.78
C GLU A 353 -31.26 -31.11 59.53
N PHE A 354 -30.58 -31.64 58.51
CA PHE A 354 -30.42 -31.00 57.22
C PHE A 354 -31.75 -30.82 56.49
N LYS A 355 -32.61 -31.86 56.45
CA LYS A 355 -33.97 -31.79 55.90
C LYS A 355 -34.82 -30.75 56.62
N SER A 356 -34.70 -30.66 57.95
CA SER A 356 -35.40 -29.67 58.77
C SER A 356 -34.90 -28.24 58.53
N CYS A 357 -33.59 -28.08 58.33
CA CYS A 357 -32.96 -26.81 57.99
C CYS A 357 -33.46 -26.29 56.63
N LEU A 358 -33.50 -27.15 55.60
CA LEU A 358 -34.05 -26.81 54.29
C LEU A 358 -35.52 -26.37 54.39
N ARG A 359 -36.38 -27.12 55.09
CA ARG A 359 -37.78 -26.70 55.30
C ARG A 359 -37.90 -25.34 55.98
N SER A 360 -37.03 -25.05 56.94
CA SER A 360 -37.05 -23.77 57.68
C SER A 360 -36.57 -22.58 56.85
N LEU A 361 -35.76 -22.84 55.81
CA LEU A 361 -35.34 -21.86 54.81
C LEU A 361 -36.34 -21.71 53.66
N GLY A 362 -37.49 -22.39 53.74
CA GLY A 362 -38.59 -22.27 52.77
C GLY A 362 -38.53 -23.27 51.60
N TYR A 363 -37.69 -24.31 51.68
CA TYR A 363 -37.74 -25.40 50.70
C TYR A 363 -38.98 -26.27 50.91
N ASP A 364 -39.87 -26.31 49.92
CA ASP A 364 -41.09 -27.11 49.93
C ASP A 364 -40.78 -28.58 49.62
N LEU A 365 -40.27 -29.30 50.64
CA LEU A 365 -39.99 -30.73 50.56
C LEU A 365 -41.24 -31.53 50.99
N PRO A 366 -41.80 -32.40 50.12
CA PRO A 366 -43.04 -33.12 50.40
C PRO A 366 -42.96 -33.92 51.72
N MET A 367 -44.07 -33.98 52.45
CA MET A 367 -44.18 -34.85 53.63
C MET A 367 -44.39 -36.30 53.17
N VAL A 368 -43.31 -37.06 53.13
CA VAL A 368 -43.32 -38.51 52.91
C VAL A 368 -43.27 -39.22 54.28
N GLU A 369 -43.86 -40.42 54.40
CA GLU A 369 -43.85 -41.22 55.62
C GLU A 369 -42.41 -41.59 56.07
N GLU A 370 -42.19 -41.79 57.37
CA GLU A 370 -40.87 -42.15 57.93
C GLU A 370 -40.33 -43.43 57.27
N GLY A 371 -39.35 -43.27 56.38
CA GLY A 371 -38.64 -44.38 55.73
C GLY A 371 -38.77 -44.44 54.21
N GLU A 372 -39.59 -43.61 53.57
CA GLU A 372 -39.63 -43.53 52.11
C GLU A 372 -38.63 -42.48 51.57
N PRO A 373 -37.87 -42.80 50.50
CA PRO A 373 -36.92 -41.87 49.90
C PRO A 373 -37.67 -40.73 49.21
N ASP A 374 -37.40 -39.51 49.65
CA ASP A 374 -37.95 -38.29 49.06
C ASP A 374 -37.09 -37.91 47.84
N PRO A 375 -37.56 -38.10 46.60
CA PRO A 375 -36.73 -37.99 45.41
C PRO A 375 -36.14 -36.58 45.22
N GLU A 376 -36.81 -35.54 45.71
CA GLU A 376 -36.30 -34.17 45.64
C GLU A 376 -35.20 -33.92 46.68
N PHE A 377 -35.37 -34.46 47.89
CA PHE A 377 -34.33 -34.40 48.91
C PHE A 377 -33.12 -35.29 48.57
N GLU A 378 -33.35 -36.45 47.97
CA GLU A 378 -32.31 -37.37 47.52
C GLU A 378 -31.45 -36.76 46.40
N ALA A 379 -32.06 -36.05 45.46
CA ALA A 379 -31.33 -35.31 44.42
C ALA A 379 -30.44 -34.19 45.01
N ILE A 380 -30.91 -33.55 46.09
CA ILE A 380 -30.11 -32.59 46.84
C ILE A 380 -28.96 -33.32 47.54
N LEU A 381 -29.22 -34.44 48.22
CA LEU A 381 -28.18 -35.23 48.88
C LEU A 381 -27.11 -35.75 47.92
N ASP A 382 -27.46 -36.15 46.69
CA ASP A 382 -26.47 -36.57 45.68
C ASP A 382 -25.46 -35.47 45.34
N THR A 383 -25.85 -34.21 45.53
CA THR A 383 -24.99 -33.05 45.30
C THR A 383 -24.19 -32.65 46.55
N VAL A 384 -24.80 -32.77 47.73
CA VAL A 384 -24.23 -32.25 49.00
C VAL A 384 -23.48 -33.32 49.83
N ASP A 385 -23.91 -34.59 49.77
CA ASP A 385 -23.29 -35.74 50.43
C ASP A 385 -23.10 -36.90 49.41
N PRO A 386 -22.19 -36.76 48.42
CA PRO A 386 -22.00 -37.77 47.38
C PRO A 386 -21.46 -39.10 47.92
N ASN A 387 -20.77 -39.06 49.05
CA ASN A 387 -20.24 -40.21 49.78
C ASN A 387 -21.30 -40.91 50.64
N ARG A 388 -22.50 -40.32 50.79
CA ARG A 388 -23.63 -40.84 51.56
C ARG A 388 -23.21 -41.29 52.95
N ASP A 389 -22.36 -40.50 53.62
CA ASP A 389 -21.84 -40.85 54.94
C ASP A 389 -22.82 -40.55 56.08
N GLY A 390 -24.00 -40.04 55.73
CA GLY A 390 -25.11 -39.78 56.66
C GLY A 390 -25.05 -38.40 57.30
N ASN A 391 -23.99 -37.63 57.06
CA ASN A 391 -23.78 -36.33 57.68
C ASN A 391 -23.30 -35.30 56.64
N VAL A 392 -24.06 -34.23 56.49
CA VAL A 392 -23.67 -33.09 55.67
C VAL A 392 -22.79 -32.16 56.50
N SER A 393 -21.55 -31.92 56.09
CA SER A 393 -20.71 -30.91 56.74
C SER A 393 -21.23 -29.51 56.43
N LEU A 394 -21.01 -28.56 57.34
CA LEU A 394 -21.36 -27.15 57.10
C LEU A 394 -20.67 -26.59 55.84
N GLN A 395 -19.48 -27.11 55.49
CA GLN A 395 -18.76 -26.67 54.30
C GLN A 395 -19.42 -27.16 53.00
N GLU A 396 -19.88 -28.41 52.96
CA GLU A 396 -20.64 -28.97 51.83
C GLU A 396 -22.00 -28.28 51.68
N TYR A 397 -22.68 -28.05 52.80
CA TYR A 397 -23.93 -27.30 52.83
C TYR A 397 -23.77 -25.86 52.32
N MET A 398 -22.73 -25.15 52.77
CA MET A 398 -22.44 -23.80 52.30
C MET A 398 -22.12 -23.80 50.80
N ALA A 399 -21.36 -24.78 50.31
CA ALA A 399 -21.08 -24.91 48.88
C ALA A 399 -22.36 -25.11 48.06
N PHE A 400 -23.29 -25.93 48.55
CA PHE A 400 -24.60 -26.12 47.92
C PHE A 400 -25.43 -24.84 47.91
N MET A 401 -25.58 -24.17 49.04
CA MET A 401 -26.35 -22.92 49.13
C MET A 401 -25.75 -21.81 48.26
N ILE A 402 -24.42 -21.68 48.25
CA ILE A 402 -23.71 -20.75 47.37
C ILE A 402 -23.93 -21.12 45.90
N SER A 403 -23.78 -22.39 45.53
CA SER A 403 -23.97 -22.84 44.14
C SER A 403 -25.38 -22.55 43.63
N ARG A 404 -26.40 -22.74 44.47
CA ARG A 404 -27.80 -22.57 44.10
C ARG A 404 -28.23 -21.11 44.08
N GLU A 405 -27.80 -20.29 45.05
CA GLU A 405 -28.06 -18.84 45.02
C GLU A 405 -27.33 -18.15 43.86
N THR A 406 -26.13 -18.61 43.50
CA THR A 406 -25.39 -18.10 42.32
C THR A 406 -25.93 -18.66 40.99
N GLU A 407 -26.59 -19.82 40.99
CA GLU A 407 -27.25 -20.36 39.79
C GLU A 407 -28.60 -19.71 39.49
N ASN A 408 -29.37 -19.30 40.51
CA ASN A 408 -30.71 -18.75 40.34
C ASN A 408 -30.76 -17.23 40.13
N VAL A 409 -29.62 -16.53 40.21
CA VAL A 409 -29.58 -15.09 39.99
C VAL A 409 -28.39 -14.74 39.09
N LYS A 410 -28.57 -14.92 37.78
CA LYS A 410 -27.47 -14.69 36.81
C LYS A 410 -27.44 -13.27 36.26
N SER A 411 -28.47 -12.47 36.47
CA SER A 411 -28.48 -11.05 36.09
C SER A 411 -29.67 -10.33 36.71
N SER A 412 -29.51 -9.05 37.06
CA SER A 412 -30.64 -8.16 37.39
C SER A 412 -31.69 -8.13 36.26
N GLU A 413 -31.27 -8.42 35.03
CA GLU A 413 -32.14 -8.47 33.84
C GLU A 413 -33.14 -9.63 33.86
N GLU A 414 -32.81 -10.78 34.47
CA GLU A 414 -33.73 -11.92 34.56
C GLU A 414 -34.89 -11.61 35.53
N ILE A 415 -34.58 -10.95 36.65
CA ILE A 415 -35.59 -10.53 37.63
C ILE A 415 -36.45 -9.39 37.07
N GLU A 416 -35.85 -8.43 36.36
CA GLU A 416 -36.60 -7.39 35.65
C GLU A 416 -37.52 -7.99 34.57
N SER A 417 -37.05 -9.00 33.84
CA SER A 417 -37.87 -9.72 32.85
C SER A 417 -39.02 -10.48 33.50
N ALA A 418 -38.81 -11.08 34.67
CA ALA A 418 -39.87 -11.73 35.43
C ALA A 418 -40.95 -10.72 35.87
N PHE A 419 -40.56 -9.57 36.43
CA PHE A 419 -41.52 -8.51 36.78
C PHE A 419 -42.24 -7.93 35.56
N ARG A 420 -41.56 -7.81 34.40
CA ARG A 420 -42.21 -7.43 33.14
C ARG A 420 -43.25 -8.45 32.69
N ALA A 421 -43.03 -9.74 32.94
CA ALA A 421 -43.99 -10.79 32.64
C ALA A 421 -45.22 -10.75 33.57
N LEU A 422 -45.07 -10.21 34.79
CA LEU A 422 -46.19 -9.99 35.71
C LEU A 422 -47.06 -8.79 35.32
N SER A 423 -46.47 -7.82 34.60
CA SER A 423 -47.16 -6.61 34.16
C SER A 423 -47.91 -6.85 32.85
N ALA A 424 -49.23 -6.64 32.84
CA ALA A 424 -50.00 -6.74 31.61
C ALA A 424 -49.57 -5.62 30.64
N GLU A 425 -49.14 -5.99 29.43
CA GLU A 425 -48.68 -5.10 28.34
C GLU A 425 -47.21 -4.62 28.40
N ASN A 426 -46.32 -5.36 29.07
CA ASN A 426 -44.86 -5.11 29.04
C ASN A 426 -44.49 -3.68 29.51
N LYS A 427 -45.22 -3.18 30.52
CA LYS A 427 -45.04 -1.83 31.06
C LYS A 427 -43.79 -1.77 31.94
N PRO A 428 -43.15 -0.59 32.08
CA PRO A 428 -41.97 -0.41 32.93
C PRO A 428 -42.30 -0.33 34.44
N TYR A 429 -43.52 -0.70 34.84
CA TYR A 429 -44.00 -0.69 36.22
C TYR A 429 -44.93 -1.87 36.48
N VAL A 430 -45.14 -2.20 37.75
CA VAL A 430 -46.09 -3.23 38.19
C VAL A 430 -47.13 -2.61 39.11
N THR A 431 -48.39 -3.04 39.01
CA THR A 431 -49.46 -2.53 39.88
C THR A 431 -49.63 -3.37 41.14
N LYS A 432 -50.21 -2.78 42.18
CA LYS A 432 -50.56 -3.47 43.42
C LYS A 432 -51.40 -4.70 43.16
N GLU A 433 -52.39 -4.59 42.29
CA GLU A 433 -53.30 -5.67 41.93
C GLU A 433 -52.56 -6.80 41.20
N GLU A 434 -51.65 -6.49 40.28
CA GLU A 434 -50.83 -7.48 39.57
C GLU A 434 -49.88 -8.24 40.51
N LEU A 435 -49.34 -7.58 41.53
CA LEU A 435 -48.51 -8.23 42.55
C LEU A 435 -49.31 -9.25 43.37
N TYR A 436 -50.50 -8.88 43.88
CA TYR A 436 -51.32 -9.84 44.65
C TYR A 436 -51.98 -10.93 43.80
N GLN A 437 -52.12 -10.72 42.49
CA GLN A 437 -52.66 -11.76 41.59
C GLN A 437 -51.63 -12.85 41.28
N ASN A 438 -50.34 -12.50 41.21
CA ASN A 438 -49.30 -13.42 40.75
C ASN A 438 -48.32 -13.86 41.85
N LEU A 439 -48.27 -13.16 42.98
CA LEU A 439 -47.43 -13.50 44.12
C LEU A 439 -48.27 -13.88 45.34
N THR A 440 -47.66 -14.58 46.30
CA THR A 440 -48.32 -14.81 47.59
C THR A 440 -48.53 -13.48 48.32
N LYS A 441 -49.50 -13.44 49.23
CA LYS A 441 -49.83 -12.22 49.99
C LYS A 441 -48.60 -11.61 50.67
N GLU A 442 -47.74 -12.45 51.26
CA GLU A 442 -46.52 -12.04 51.94
C GLU A 442 -45.47 -11.47 50.98
N GLN A 443 -45.30 -12.08 49.80
CA GLN A 443 -44.40 -11.61 48.76
C GLN A 443 -44.86 -10.27 48.16
N ALA A 444 -46.16 -10.13 47.88
CA ALA A 444 -46.73 -8.89 47.40
C ALA A 444 -46.62 -7.77 48.45
N ASP A 445 -46.89 -8.05 49.72
CA ASP A 445 -46.70 -7.09 50.84
C ASP A 445 -45.24 -6.65 50.97
N TYR A 446 -44.30 -7.58 50.78
CA TYR A 446 -42.86 -7.29 50.78
C TYR A 446 -42.45 -6.39 49.62
N CYS A 447 -42.86 -6.71 48.38
CA CYS A 447 -42.59 -5.87 47.21
C CYS A 447 -43.17 -4.47 47.38
N LEU A 448 -44.41 -4.35 47.87
CA LEU A 448 -45.08 -3.05 48.07
C LEU A 448 -44.42 -2.18 49.16
N SER A 449 -43.77 -2.80 50.15
CA SER A 449 -43.07 -2.07 51.21
C SER A 449 -41.66 -1.60 50.81
N HIS A 450 -41.07 -2.23 49.79
CA HIS A 450 -39.70 -1.94 49.36
C HIS A 450 -39.61 -1.28 47.97
N MET A 451 -40.66 -1.34 47.15
CA MET A 451 -40.73 -0.64 45.87
C MET A 451 -41.22 0.79 46.03
N LYS A 452 -40.62 1.71 45.27
CA LYS A 452 -41.08 3.10 45.20
C LYS A 452 -42.26 3.24 44.23
N PRO A 453 -43.15 4.22 44.43
CA PRO A 453 -44.17 4.55 43.43
C PRO A 453 -43.53 4.91 42.09
N TYR A 454 -44.11 4.43 41.00
CA TYR A 454 -43.62 4.71 39.66
C TYR A 454 -43.91 6.16 39.25
N LEU A 455 -42.89 6.84 38.74
CA LEU A 455 -42.98 8.19 38.18
C LEU A 455 -42.96 8.11 36.65
N ASP A 456 -44.00 8.62 36.00
CA ASP A 456 -44.00 8.79 34.54
C ASP A 456 -42.93 9.82 34.11
N SER A 457 -42.58 9.85 32.83
CA SER A 457 -41.70 10.79 32.11
C SER A 457 -41.90 12.29 32.41
N LYS A 458 -42.98 12.66 33.10
CA LYS A 458 -43.33 14.03 33.54
C LYS A 458 -43.27 14.22 35.06
N GLY A 459 -42.71 13.26 35.81
CA GLY A 459 -42.58 13.31 37.27
C GLY A 459 -43.90 13.19 38.04
N ARG A 460 -44.92 12.58 37.43
CA ARG A 460 -46.22 12.36 38.07
C ARG A 460 -46.31 10.93 38.57
N GLU A 461 -46.67 10.76 39.83
CA GLU A 461 -46.94 9.45 40.44
C GLU A 461 -48.19 8.83 39.80
N LEU A 462 -48.06 7.61 39.28
CA LEU A 462 -49.23 6.83 38.88
C LEU A 462 -49.83 6.14 40.11
N PRO A 463 -51.15 6.24 40.35
CA PRO A 463 -51.79 5.55 41.47
C PRO A 463 -51.60 4.04 41.37
N SER A 464 -51.20 3.41 42.48
CA SER A 464 -51.00 1.94 42.60
C SER A 464 -49.93 1.34 41.67
N ALA A 465 -49.07 2.13 41.04
CA ALA A 465 -47.97 1.65 40.21
C ALA A 465 -46.63 1.75 40.93
N PHE A 466 -45.79 0.74 40.79
CA PHE A 466 -44.52 0.60 41.50
C PHE A 466 -43.37 0.33 40.53
N ASP A 467 -42.22 0.95 40.78
CA ASP A 467 -41.01 0.81 39.98
C ASP A 467 -40.23 -0.42 40.44
N PHE A 468 -40.35 -1.51 39.68
CA PHE A 468 -39.61 -2.73 39.95
C PHE A 468 -38.15 -2.66 39.46
N VAL A 469 -37.82 -1.75 38.53
CA VAL A 469 -36.46 -1.61 37.96
C VAL A 469 -35.52 -0.94 38.95
N GLU A 470 -35.99 0.09 39.64
CA GLU A 470 -35.22 0.71 40.73
C GLU A 470 -35.07 -0.27 41.91
N PHE A 471 -36.14 -1.02 42.21
CA PHE A 471 -36.13 -2.04 43.25
C PHE A 471 -35.15 -3.17 42.95
N THR A 472 -35.16 -3.77 41.75
CA THR A 472 -34.20 -4.82 41.38
C THR A 472 -32.78 -4.32 41.47
N ARG A 473 -32.48 -3.12 40.93
CA ARG A 473 -31.15 -2.51 41.03
C ARG A 473 -30.71 -2.32 42.48
N SER A 474 -31.61 -1.91 43.37
CA SER A 474 -31.29 -1.72 44.79
C SER A 474 -30.93 -3.01 45.52
N LEU A 475 -31.36 -4.17 45.01
CA LEU A 475 -31.04 -5.48 45.59
C LEU A 475 -29.65 -5.99 45.18
N PHE A 476 -29.11 -5.52 44.04
CA PHE A 476 -27.81 -5.93 43.51
C PHE A 476 -26.67 -4.93 43.78
N VAL A 477 -27.01 -3.69 44.17
CA VAL A 477 -26.03 -2.68 44.57
C VAL A 477 -25.83 -2.77 46.09
N ASN A 478 -24.98 -3.70 46.53
CA ASN A 478 -24.28 -3.66 47.82
C ASN A 478 -22.96 -4.45 47.76
#